data_AF-A0A958DPK0-F1
#
_entry.id   AF-A0A958DPK0-F1
#
_cell.length_a   1.000
_cell.length_b   1.000
_cell.length_c   1.000
_cell.angle_alpha   90.00
_cell.angle_beta   90.00
_cell.angle_gamma   90.00
#
_symmetry.space_group_name_H-M   'P 1'
#
loop_
_entity.id
_entity.type
_entity.pdbx_description
1 polymer ?
#
loop_
_entity_poly.entity_id
_entity_poly.type
_entity_poly.pdbx_seq_one_letter_code
_entity_poly.pdbx_strand_id
1 'polypeptide(L)'
;MSKEDYGRKGKEAFYWVVFAEAAEFFLRFGSSIILARILFPDDFGLMGLASIAIQFSRRLTQFGLTSVLVQIKDIKDDHYHTVFWTNMLTMSFVSAVVFFGAPHYAEFFGKPVLIPILWVIAIDFVLQAFSAVPTAILRRNLRFKELAFSHTISKIATIVVAIGLAVMGYGVWALVWGEVAGSLASRSSAIRYALRFSDWKPKFRYKKWALKDTFSFGLWMYVNAYVTYGINKVDYFFIGKFLGATALGFYERAFDLMSMPRKRLVRKMNTVAYSTYSRLQDDSDRLIRGLLQVTRHLSVVTYPLMIWLFFASPSLIVNLYGEKWMETIIPLQIMCI
;
A
#
# COMPACT_ATOMS: atom_id res chain seq x y z
N MET A 1 34.48 17.78 10.33
CA MET A 1 33.21 17.52 11.06
C MET A 1 33.49 16.53 12.17
N SER A 2 33.29 16.92 13.44
CA SER A 2 33.60 16.13 14.64
C SER A 2 32.67 14.92 14.81
N LYS A 3 33.12 13.84 15.48
CA LYS A 3 32.30 12.67 15.82
C LYS A 3 31.05 13.02 16.66
N GLU A 4 31.07 14.13 17.41
CA GLU A 4 29.91 14.61 18.17
C GLU A 4 28.80 15.20 17.30
N ASP A 5 29.15 15.84 16.18
CA ASP A 5 28.19 16.37 15.20
C ASP A 5 27.39 15.25 14.52
N TYR A 6 28.01 14.08 14.34
CA TYR A 6 27.33 12.88 13.83
C TYR A 6 26.34 12.30 14.86
N GLY A 7 26.68 12.32 16.14
CA GLY A 7 25.80 11.87 17.22
C GLY A 7 24.56 12.74 17.39
N ARG A 8 24.71 14.08 17.30
CA ARG A 8 23.58 15.02 17.40
C ARG A 8 22.67 14.97 16.17
N LYS A 9 23.24 15.00 14.96
CA LYS A 9 22.49 14.85 13.69
C LYS A 9 21.79 13.50 13.59
N GLY A 10 22.41 12.43 14.11
CA GLY A 10 21.80 11.09 14.17
C GLY A 10 20.59 11.05 15.10
N LYS A 11 20.65 11.69 16.27
CA LYS A 11 19.52 11.81 17.20
C LYS A 11 18.39 12.67 16.62
N GLU A 12 18.70 13.83 16.05
CA GLU A 12 17.71 14.70 15.40
C GLU A 12 17.01 13.99 14.23
N ALA A 13 17.77 13.28 13.39
CA ALA A 13 17.21 12.47 12.30
C ALA A 13 16.31 11.32 12.83
N PHE A 14 16.71 10.66 13.92
CA PHE A 14 15.91 9.62 14.56
C PHE A 14 14.59 10.16 15.11
N TYR A 15 14.62 11.27 15.86
CA TYR A 15 13.40 11.92 16.37
C TYR A 15 12.48 12.35 15.23
N TRP A 16 13.03 12.89 14.15
CA TRP A 16 12.25 13.27 12.98
C TRP A 16 11.56 12.09 12.31
N VAL A 17 12.27 10.97 12.14
CA VAL A 17 11.69 9.74 11.56
C VAL A 17 10.59 9.18 12.46
N VAL A 18 10.83 9.09 13.78
CA VAL A 18 9.83 8.61 14.74
C VAL A 18 8.60 9.53 14.74
N PHE A 19 8.81 10.84 14.74
CA PHE A 19 7.72 11.82 14.68
C PHE A 19 6.93 11.71 13.39
N ALA A 20 7.58 11.58 12.23
CA ALA A 20 6.91 11.43 10.94
C ALA A 20 6.09 10.13 10.86
N GLU A 21 6.64 9.01 11.35
CA GLU A 21 5.90 7.73 11.42
C GLU A 21 4.72 7.78 12.41
N ALA A 22 4.86 8.52 13.49
CA ALA A 22 3.81 8.74 14.48
C ALA A 22 2.72 9.66 13.91
N ALA A 23 3.08 10.79 13.31
CA ALA A 23 2.14 11.69 12.65
C ALA A 23 1.34 10.97 11.56
N GLU A 24 2.01 10.20 10.70
CA GLU A 24 1.35 9.38 9.69
C GLU A 24 0.37 8.36 10.32
N PHE A 25 0.75 7.77 11.45
CA PHE A 25 -0.13 6.87 12.18
C PHE A 25 -1.42 7.55 12.59
N PHE A 26 -1.30 8.65 13.34
CA PHE A 26 -2.43 9.31 13.95
C PHE A 26 -3.32 9.94 12.89
N LEU A 27 -2.73 10.45 11.80
CA LEU A 27 -3.50 10.90 10.64
C LEU A 27 -4.31 9.77 10.03
N ARG A 28 -3.68 8.63 9.71
CA ARG A 28 -4.38 7.49 9.08
C ARG A 28 -5.42 6.85 10.01
N PHE A 29 -5.08 6.71 11.29
CA PHE A 29 -5.94 6.10 12.28
C PHE A 29 -7.12 7.02 12.61
N GLY A 30 -6.85 8.31 12.85
CA GLY A 30 -7.88 9.32 13.09
C GLY A 30 -8.81 9.48 11.90
N SER A 31 -8.29 9.57 10.67
CA SER A 31 -9.13 9.63 9.47
C SER A 31 -9.98 8.39 9.30
N SER A 32 -9.43 7.20 9.60
CA SER A 32 -10.18 5.95 9.57
C SER A 32 -11.33 5.94 10.56
N ILE A 33 -11.13 6.44 11.79
CA ILE A 33 -12.19 6.57 12.80
C ILE A 33 -13.27 7.54 12.34
N ILE A 34 -12.89 8.72 11.85
CA ILE A 34 -13.83 9.73 11.36
C ILE A 34 -14.68 9.15 10.23
N LEU A 35 -14.04 8.53 9.23
CA LEU A 35 -14.75 7.90 8.11
C LEU A 35 -15.64 6.74 8.57
N ALA A 36 -15.18 5.90 9.51
CA ALA A 36 -15.98 4.81 10.06
C ALA A 36 -17.20 5.31 10.86
N ARG A 37 -17.12 6.47 11.50
CA ARG A 37 -18.27 7.09 12.17
C ARG A 37 -19.29 7.66 11.18
N ILE A 38 -18.86 8.16 10.03
CA ILE A 38 -19.76 8.74 9.03
C ILE A 38 -20.34 7.66 8.12
N LEU A 39 -19.49 6.83 7.52
CA LEU A 39 -19.85 5.83 6.51
C LEU A 39 -20.36 4.52 7.12
N PHE A 40 -21.09 3.73 6.34
CA PHE A 40 -21.61 2.44 6.77
C PHE A 40 -20.61 1.31 6.48
N PRO A 41 -20.71 0.17 7.19
CA PRO A 41 -19.86 -1.00 6.93
C PRO A 41 -19.93 -1.50 5.48
N ASP A 42 -21.09 -1.41 4.81
CA ASP A 42 -21.24 -1.77 3.39
C ASP A 42 -20.35 -0.90 2.47
N ASP A 43 -20.19 0.40 2.77
CA ASP A 43 -19.30 1.29 1.99
C ASP A 43 -17.84 0.81 2.04
N PHE A 44 -17.38 0.42 3.23
CA PHE A 44 -16.04 -0.16 3.40
C PHE A 44 -15.93 -1.53 2.75
N GLY A 45 -16.97 -2.35 2.82
CA GLY A 45 -17.05 -3.64 2.14
C GLY A 45 -16.94 -3.53 0.63
N LEU A 46 -17.67 -2.58 0.02
CA LEU A 46 -17.59 -2.29 -1.40
C LEU A 46 -16.20 -1.83 -1.81
N MET A 47 -15.57 -0.96 -1.01
CA MET A 47 -14.17 -0.59 -1.22
C MET A 47 -13.21 -1.76 -1.03
N GLY A 48 -13.49 -2.66 -0.09
CA GLY A 48 -12.72 -3.89 0.12
C GLY A 48 -12.77 -4.78 -1.12
N LEU A 49 -13.96 -5.02 -1.67
CA LEU A 49 -14.16 -5.75 -2.93
C LEU A 49 -13.42 -5.06 -4.09
N ALA A 50 -13.63 -3.76 -4.28
CA ALA A 50 -12.91 -3.01 -5.32
C ALA A 50 -11.39 -3.10 -5.13
N SER A 51 -10.91 -3.02 -3.89
CA SER A 51 -9.49 -3.14 -3.53
C SER A 51 -8.91 -4.51 -3.86
N ILE A 52 -9.71 -5.58 -3.84
CA ILE A 52 -9.25 -6.91 -4.27
C ILE A 52 -8.84 -6.85 -5.74
N ALA A 53 -9.72 -6.32 -6.60
CA ALA A 53 -9.47 -6.16 -8.02
C ALA A 53 -8.33 -5.16 -8.29
N ILE A 54 -8.33 -4.00 -7.62
CA ILE A 54 -7.28 -2.98 -7.75
C ILE A 54 -5.91 -3.57 -7.45
N GLN A 55 -5.74 -4.21 -6.29
CA GLN A 55 -4.44 -4.68 -5.85
C GLN A 55 -3.97 -5.89 -6.66
N PHE A 56 -4.89 -6.75 -7.11
CA PHE A 56 -4.57 -7.81 -8.07
C PHE A 56 -4.01 -7.20 -9.36
N SER A 57 -4.74 -6.26 -9.97
CA SER A 57 -4.34 -5.56 -11.20
C SER A 57 -3.04 -4.75 -11.04
N ARG A 58 -2.80 -4.10 -9.89
CA ARG A 58 -1.54 -3.38 -9.61
C ARG A 58 -0.32 -4.31 -9.54
N ARG A 59 -0.50 -5.59 -9.20
CA ARG A 59 0.62 -6.55 -9.18
C ARG A 59 1.10 -6.89 -10.59
N LEU A 60 0.23 -6.82 -11.60
CA LEU A 60 0.60 -7.03 -13.01
C LEU A 60 1.57 -5.96 -13.48
N THR A 61 1.43 -4.76 -12.94
CA THR A 61 2.06 -3.56 -13.45
C THR A 61 3.31 -3.15 -12.67
N GLN A 62 3.48 -3.67 -11.45
CA GLN A 62 4.75 -3.65 -10.71
C GLN A 62 5.83 -4.58 -11.32
N PHE A 63 5.68 -4.92 -12.60
CA PHE A 63 6.74 -5.48 -13.42
C PHE A 63 8.02 -4.67 -13.15
N GLY A 64 9.12 -5.38 -12.87
CA GLY A 64 10.40 -4.80 -12.46
C GLY A 64 11.01 -3.80 -13.44
N LEU A 65 10.33 -3.45 -14.54
CA LEU A 65 10.65 -2.37 -15.48
C LEU A 65 11.17 -1.11 -14.81
N THR A 66 10.44 -0.60 -13.82
CA THR A 66 10.85 0.64 -13.14
C THR A 66 11.99 0.40 -12.16
N SER A 67 12.06 -0.78 -11.56
CA SER A 67 13.16 -1.21 -10.68
C SER A 67 14.48 -1.34 -11.45
N VAL A 68 14.43 -1.85 -12.68
CA VAL A 68 15.57 -2.00 -13.58
C VAL A 68 16.18 -0.66 -13.92
N LEU A 69 15.37 0.39 -14.14
CA LEU A 69 15.87 1.75 -14.33
C LEU A 69 16.70 2.27 -13.15
N VAL A 70 16.48 1.76 -11.94
CA VAL A 70 17.27 2.12 -10.75
C VAL A 70 18.58 1.31 -10.69
N GLN A 71 18.57 0.06 -11.17
CA GLN A 71 19.69 -0.89 -11.02
C GLN A 71 20.73 -0.84 -12.15
N ILE A 72 20.34 -0.48 -13.38
CA ILE A 72 21.26 -0.44 -14.53
C ILE A 72 22.42 0.54 -14.26
N LYS A 73 23.67 0.11 -14.40
CA LYS A 73 24.84 0.99 -14.23
C LYS A 73 24.90 2.06 -15.32
N ASP A 74 24.95 1.64 -16.58
CA ASP A 74 25.05 2.52 -17.75
C ASP A 74 23.67 2.80 -18.37
N ILE A 75 22.95 3.78 -17.80
CA ILE A 75 21.62 4.13 -18.27
C ILE A 75 21.68 5.07 -19.47
N LYS A 76 20.95 4.73 -20.54
CA LYS A 76 20.75 5.58 -21.72
C LYS A 76 19.33 6.13 -21.74
N ASP A 77 19.12 7.25 -22.43
CA ASP A 77 17.78 7.86 -22.58
C ASP A 77 16.76 6.87 -23.20
N ASP A 78 17.23 6.02 -24.11
CA ASP A 78 16.41 4.95 -24.72
C ASP A 78 15.85 3.95 -23.70
N HIS A 79 16.49 3.75 -22.54
CA HIS A 79 15.97 2.89 -21.48
C HIS A 79 14.70 3.51 -20.87
N TYR A 80 14.73 4.82 -20.59
CA TYR A 80 13.59 5.51 -20.01
C TYR A 80 12.40 5.52 -20.97
N HIS A 81 12.60 5.80 -22.26
CA HIS A 81 11.50 5.79 -23.25
C HIS A 81 10.95 4.39 -23.49
N THR A 82 11.84 3.39 -23.61
CA THR A 82 11.39 2.00 -23.83
C THR A 82 10.59 1.50 -22.63
N VAL A 83 11.07 1.72 -21.40
CA VAL A 83 10.35 1.36 -20.18
C VAL A 83 9.04 2.15 -20.06
N PHE A 84 9.02 3.44 -20.40
CA PHE A 84 7.81 4.25 -20.40
C PHE A 84 6.74 3.67 -21.32
N TRP A 85 7.07 3.38 -22.59
CA TRP A 85 6.11 2.87 -23.57
C TRP A 85 5.66 1.44 -23.26
N THR A 86 6.55 0.58 -22.79
CA THR A 86 6.16 -0.76 -22.31
C THR A 86 5.19 -0.64 -21.14
N ASN A 87 5.51 0.20 -20.15
CA ASN A 87 4.64 0.40 -18.99
C ASN A 87 3.30 1.03 -19.38
N MET A 88 3.28 1.97 -20.31
CA MET A 88 2.06 2.56 -20.86
C MET A 88 1.18 1.49 -21.51
N LEU A 89 1.76 0.63 -22.36
CA LEU A 89 1.03 -0.45 -23.00
C LEU A 89 0.47 -1.44 -21.97
N THR A 90 1.27 -1.85 -20.97
CA THR A 90 0.83 -2.76 -19.91
C THR A 90 -0.28 -2.16 -19.07
N MET A 91 -0.17 -0.90 -18.66
CA MET A 91 -1.20 -0.21 -17.86
C MET A 91 -2.49 -0.01 -18.64
N SER A 92 -2.40 0.32 -19.93
CA SER A 92 -3.57 0.41 -20.82
C SER A 92 -4.25 -0.94 -21.00
N PHE A 93 -3.48 -2.03 -21.15
CA PHE A 93 -4.02 -3.38 -21.21
C PHE A 93 -4.73 -3.76 -19.90
N VAL A 94 -4.10 -3.54 -18.76
CA VAL A 94 -4.72 -3.81 -17.44
C VAL A 94 -5.97 -2.95 -17.22
N SER A 95 -5.93 -1.67 -17.61
CA SER A 95 -7.10 -0.80 -17.59
C SER A 95 -8.24 -1.36 -18.44
N ALA A 96 -7.97 -1.81 -19.67
CA ALA A 96 -8.99 -2.39 -20.53
C ALA A 96 -9.59 -3.66 -19.91
N VAL A 97 -8.76 -4.56 -19.38
CA VAL A 97 -9.21 -5.77 -18.69
C VAL A 97 -10.12 -5.44 -17.50
N VAL A 98 -9.74 -4.46 -16.67
CA VAL A 98 -10.58 -4.03 -15.54
C VAL A 98 -11.87 -3.38 -16.03
N PHE A 99 -11.81 -2.54 -17.06
CA PHE A 99 -12.97 -1.82 -17.59
C PHE A 99 -14.02 -2.77 -18.17
N PHE A 100 -13.61 -3.70 -19.03
CA PHE A 100 -14.51 -4.68 -19.63
C PHE A 100 -14.87 -5.82 -18.67
N GLY A 101 -14.01 -6.13 -17.70
CA GLY A 101 -14.29 -7.14 -16.66
C GLY A 101 -15.20 -6.64 -15.54
N ALA A 102 -15.38 -5.33 -15.39
CA ALA A 102 -16.15 -4.73 -14.29
C ALA A 102 -17.61 -5.23 -14.19
N PRO A 103 -18.39 -5.36 -15.29
CA PRO A 103 -19.74 -5.92 -15.23
C PRO A 103 -19.78 -7.35 -14.70
N HIS A 104 -18.91 -8.22 -15.19
CA HIS A 104 -18.83 -9.62 -14.73
C HIS A 104 -18.38 -9.71 -13.28
N TYR A 105 -17.46 -8.85 -12.86
CA TYR A 105 -17.02 -8.77 -11.46
C TYR A 105 -18.17 -8.32 -10.54
N ALA A 106 -18.92 -7.29 -10.95
CA ALA A 106 -20.07 -6.79 -10.21
C ALA A 106 -21.20 -7.82 -10.10
N GLU A 107 -21.46 -8.55 -11.19
CA GLU A 107 -22.41 -9.68 -11.22
C GLU A 107 -21.95 -10.80 -10.29
N PHE A 108 -20.67 -11.18 -10.34
CA PHE A 108 -20.12 -12.22 -9.47
C PHE A 108 -20.31 -11.89 -7.98
N PHE A 109 -20.19 -10.62 -7.58
CA PHE A 109 -20.44 -10.21 -6.19
C PHE A 109 -21.89 -9.76 -5.92
N GLY A 110 -22.77 -9.74 -6.92
CA GLY A 110 -24.14 -9.26 -6.77
C GLY A 110 -24.24 -7.77 -6.40
N LYS A 111 -23.25 -6.95 -6.78
CA LYS A 111 -23.14 -5.52 -6.40
C LYS A 111 -22.90 -4.65 -7.64
N PRO A 112 -23.97 -4.18 -8.33
CA PRO A 112 -23.86 -3.36 -9.54
C PRO A 112 -23.06 -2.05 -9.36
N VAL A 113 -23.04 -1.50 -8.14
CA VAL A 113 -22.29 -0.29 -7.81
C VAL A 113 -20.77 -0.45 -8.01
N LEU A 114 -20.26 -1.68 -8.05
CA LEU A 114 -18.84 -1.94 -8.34
C LEU A 114 -18.45 -1.57 -9.78
N ILE A 115 -19.39 -1.58 -10.73
CA ILE A 115 -19.11 -1.27 -12.14
C ILE A 115 -18.49 0.14 -12.28
N PRO A 116 -19.19 1.23 -11.87
CA PRO A 116 -18.66 2.57 -12.02
C PRO A 116 -17.42 2.81 -11.14
N ILE A 117 -17.30 2.13 -9.98
CA ILE A 117 -16.11 2.20 -9.13
C ILE A 117 -14.88 1.66 -9.89
N LEU A 118 -15.00 0.47 -10.47
CA LEU A 118 -13.92 -0.17 -11.23
C LEU A 118 -13.59 0.57 -12.52
N TRP A 119 -14.55 1.24 -13.16
CA TRP A 119 -14.28 2.11 -14.30
C TRP A 119 -13.43 3.33 -13.94
N VAL A 120 -13.73 4.01 -12.83
CA VAL A 120 -12.91 5.13 -12.34
C VAL A 120 -11.49 4.65 -12.02
N ILE A 121 -11.35 3.48 -11.41
CA ILE A 121 -10.07 2.82 -11.14
C ILE A 121 -9.33 2.43 -12.43
N ALA A 122 -10.04 1.98 -13.47
CA ALA A 122 -9.43 1.63 -14.75
C ALA A 122 -8.66 2.84 -15.33
N ILE A 123 -9.30 4.02 -15.31
CA ILE A 123 -8.67 5.28 -15.73
C ILE A 123 -7.43 5.59 -14.87
N ASP A 124 -7.50 5.32 -13.56
CA ASP A 124 -6.38 5.50 -12.64
C ASP A 124 -5.12 4.70 -13.04
N PHE A 125 -5.26 3.50 -13.63
CA PHE A 125 -4.12 2.71 -14.12
C PHE A 125 -3.38 3.39 -15.26
N VAL A 126 -4.10 3.95 -16.25
CA VAL A 126 -3.47 4.66 -17.38
C VAL A 126 -2.72 5.88 -16.86
N LEU A 127 -3.31 6.62 -15.93
CA LEU A 127 -2.68 7.77 -15.29
C LEU A 127 -1.44 7.38 -14.46
N GLN A 128 -1.43 6.17 -13.87
CA GLN A 128 -0.28 5.64 -13.16
C GLN A 128 0.95 5.52 -14.07
N ALA A 129 0.73 5.15 -15.35
CA ALA A 129 1.81 4.91 -16.30
C ALA A 129 2.74 6.11 -16.48
N PHE A 130 2.16 7.32 -16.47
CA PHE A 130 2.90 8.58 -16.64
C PHE A 130 3.86 8.88 -15.50
N SER A 131 3.56 8.42 -14.29
CA SER A 131 4.35 8.70 -13.09
C SER A 131 5.46 7.68 -12.82
N ALA A 132 5.45 6.54 -13.52
CA ALA A 132 6.31 5.39 -13.25
C ALA A 132 7.80 5.72 -13.47
N VAL A 133 8.13 6.27 -14.64
CA VAL A 133 9.50 6.68 -14.99
C VAL A 133 9.98 7.88 -14.16
N PRO A 134 9.19 8.97 -13.97
CA PRO A 134 9.50 10.03 -13.03
C PRO A 134 9.88 9.55 -11.63
N THR A 135 9.09 8.61 -11.09
CA THR A 135 9.35 8.01 -9.78
C THR A 135 10.66 7.21 -9.79
N ALA A 136 10.94 6.47 -10.85
CA ALA A 136 12.19 5.73 -11.01
C ALA A 136 13.42 6.66 -11.09
N ILE A 137 13.32 7.78 -11.81
CA ILE A 137 14.36 8.81 -11.90
C ILE A 137 14.67 9.38 -10.51
N LEU A 138 13.64 9.76 -9.74
CA LEU A 138 13.81 10.28 -8.38
C LEU A 138 14.45 9.24 -7.45
N ARG A 139 14.03 7.98 -7.52
CA ARG A 139 14.63 6.87 -6.76
C ARG A 139 16.10 6.66 -7.10
N ARG A 140 16.43 6.62 -8.40
CA ARG A 140 17.81 6.46 -8.89
C ARG A 140 18.72 7.60 -8.41
N ASN A 141 18.21 8.83 -8.43
CA ASN A 141 18.94 10.02 -7.99
C ASN A 141 18.93 10.22 -6.46
N LEU A 142 18.48 9.22 -5.68
CA LEU A 142 18.40 9.22 -4.22
C LEU A 142 17.59 10.42 -3.66
N ARG A 143 16.61 10.92 -4.42
CA ARG A 143 15.71 12.02 -4.07
C ARG A 143 14.53 11.52 -3.21
N PHE A 144 14.87 10.85 -2.11
CA PHE A 144 13.87 10.26 -1.20
C PHE A 144 13.05 11.31 -0.46
N LYS A 145 13.59 12.53 -0.27
CA LYS A 145 12.88 13.64 0.36
C LYS A 145 11.67 14.06 -0.48
N GLU A 146 11.88 14.21 -1.79
CA GLU A 146 10.84 14.57 -2.76
C GLU A 146 9.78 13.47 -2.86
N LEU A 147 10.21 12.20 -2.91
CA LEU A 147 9.30 11.05 -2.87
C LEU A 147 8.48 11.02 -1.57
N ALA A 148 9.09 11.29 -0.43
CA ALA A 148 8.40 11.37 0.85
C ALA A 148 7.36 12.50 0.85
N PHE A 149 7.69 13.69 0.34
CA PHE A 149 6.73 14.79 0.20
C PHE A 149 5.57 14.42 -0.73
N SER A 150 5.83 13.79 -1.88
CA SER A 150 4.79 13.29 -2.78
C SER A 150 3.83 12.32 -2.07
N HIS A 151 4.37 11.40 -1.26
CA HIS A 151 3.57 10.47 -0.46
C HIS A 151 2.76 11.17 0.64
N THR A 152 3.32 12.17 1.31
CA THR A 152 2.59 12.93 2.34
C THR A 152 1.45 13.73 1.73
N ILE A 153 1.69 14.44 0.62
CA ILE A 153 0.68 15.20 -0.11
C ILE A 153 -0.46 14.27 -0.57
N SER A 154 -0.11 13.09 -1.09
CA SER A 154 -1.06 12.04 -1.47
C SER A 154 -1.99 11.66 -0.32
N LYS A 155 -1.45 11.37 0.87
CA LYS A 155 -2.24 11.00 2.05
C LYS A 155 -3.14 12.13 2.52
N ILE A 156 -2.63 13.35 2.56
CA ILE A 156 -3.44 14.52 2.96
C ILE A 156 -4.58 14.73 1.95
N ALA A 157 -4.31 14.68 0.65
CA ALA A 157 -5.34 14.80 -0.38
C ALA A 157 -6.41 13.71 -0.25
N THR A 158 -6.01 12.45 0.00
CA THR A 158 -6.95 11.36 0.25
C THR A 158 -7.83 11.62 1.46
N ILE A 159 -7.25 12.03 2.59
CA ILE A 159 -8.00 12.27 3.83
C ILE A 159 -8.98 13.43 3.64
N VAL A 160 -8.52 14.55 3.09
CA VAL A 160 -9.34 15.76 2.91
C VAL A 160 -10.51 15.49 1.98
N VAL A 161 -10.27 14.87 0.82
CA VAL A 161 -11.33 14.58 -0.14
C VAL A 161 -12.29 13.50 0.38
N ALA A 162 -11.77 12.44 1.00
CA ALA A 162 -12.62 11.38 1.56
C ALA A 162 -13.51 11.90 2.68
N ILE A 163 -12.96 12.66 3.64
CA ILE A 163 -13.77 13.21 4.74
C ILE A 163 -14.77 14.25 4.20
N GLY A 164 -14.34 15.14 3.30
CA GLY A 164 -15.22 16.16 2.71
C GLY A 164 -16.42 15.55 2.01
N LEU A 165 -16.21 14.54 1.16
CA LEU A 165 -17.29 13.85 0.46
C LEU A 165 -18.13 12.96 1.38
N ALA A 166 -17.53 12.35 2.41
CA ALA A 166 -18.28 11.58 3.39
C ALA A 166 -19.26 12.46 4.16
N VAL A 167 -18.83 13.66 4.59
CA VAL A 167 -19.70 14.64 5.27
C VAL A 167 -20.84 15.11 4.36
N MET A 168 -20.61 15.19 3.05
CA MET A 168 -21.63 15.51 2.05
C MET A 168 -22.57 14.34 1.71
N GLY A 169 -22.36 13.14 2.29
CA GLY A 169 -23.25 12.00 2.12
C GLY A 169 -23.00 11.14 0.87
N TYR A 170 -21.82 11.22 0.24
CA TYR A 170 -21.51 10.45 -0.98
C TYR A 170 -21.25 8.94 -0.77
N GLY A 171 -21.32 8.44 0.47
CA GLY A 171 -21.13 7.02 0.78
C GLY A 171 -19.77 6.48 0.31
N VAL A 172 -19.76 5.29 -0.29
CA VAL A 172 -18.58 4.64 -0.89
C VAL A 172 -17.75 5.56 -1.81
N TRP A 173 -18.39 6.48 -2.53
CA TRP A 173 -17.70 7.39 -3.45
C TRP A 173 -16.74 8.35 -2.75
N ALA A 174 -16.97 8.62 -1.47
CA ALA A 174 -16.03 9.38 -0.66
C ALA A 174 -14.66 8.67 -0.60
N LEU A 175 -14.67 7.36 -0.41
CA LEU A 175 -13.44 6.56 -0.36
C LEU A 175 -12.78 6.44 -1.74
N VAL A 176 -13.58 6.24 -2.80
CA VAL A 176 -13.09 6.15 -4.18
C VAL A 176 -12.40 7.45 -4.60
N TRP A 177 -13.08 8.58 -4.50
CA TRP A 177 -12.51 9.87 -4.90
C TRP A 177 -11.39 10.31 -3.97
N GLY A 178 -11.40 9.90 -2.71
CA GLY A 178 -10.25 10.05 -1.82
C GLY A 178 -9.00 9.33 -2.35
N GLU A 179 -9.11 8.06 -2.75
CA GLU A 179 -7.97 7.33 -3.32
C GLU A 179 -7.51 7.96 -4.64
N VAL A 180 -8.43 8.34 -5.52
CA VAL A 180 -8.12 8.99 -6.82
C VAL A 180 -7.44 10.34 -6.62
N ALA A 181 -7.93 11.19 -5.70
CA ALA A 181 -7.32 12.47 -5.40
C ALA A 181 -5.89 12.29 -4.85
N GLY A 182 -5.70 11.32 -3.96
CA GLY A 182 -4.37 10.98 -3.44
C GLY A 182 -3.42 10.46 -4.51
N SER A 183 -3.90 9.57 -5.38
CA SER A 183 -3.09 8.99 -6.45
C SER A 183 -2.65 10.10 -7.42
N LEU A 184 -3.57 10.98 -7.85
CA LEU A 184 -3.30 12.12 -8.71
C LEU A 184 -2.32 13.11 -8.07
N ALA A 185 -2.46 13.40 -6.78
CA ALA A 185 -1.57 14.29 -6.05
C ALA A 185 -0.15 13.71 -5.94
N SER A 186 -0.01 12.41 -5.67
CA SER A 186 1.30 11.73 -5.67
C SER A 186 1.96 11.76 -7.05
N ARG A 187 1.18 11.52 -8.10
CA ARG A 187 1.68 11.40 -9.48
C ARG A 187 2.10 12.75 -10.04
N SER A 188 1.26 13.76 -9.89
CA SER A 188 1.53 15.12 -10.35
C SER A 188 2.73 15.75 -9.65
N SER A 189 2.92 15.48 -8.35
CA SER A 189 4.10 15.91 -7.61
C SER A 189 5.36 15.16 -8.05
N ALA A 190 5.30 13.84 -8.23
CA ALA A 190 6.44 13.06 -8.73
C ALA A 190 6.88 13.51 -10.13
N ILE A 191 5.94 13.78 -11.04
CA ILE A 191 6.23 14.33 -12.38
C ILE A 191 6.89 15.70 -12.26
N ARG A 192 6.33 16.62 -11.45
CA ARG A 192 6.92 17.95 -11.22
C ARG A 192 8.35 17.88 -10.70
N TYR A 193 8.60 17.02 -9.71
CA TYR A 193 9.93 16.86 -9.15
C TYR A 193 10.89 16.23 -10.16
N ALA A 194 10.46 15.21 -10.91
CA ALA A 194 11.32 14.62 -11.94
C ALA A 194 11.70 15.64 -13.03
N LEU A 195 10.75 16.44 -13.51
CA LEU A 195 11.00 17.51 -14.49
C LEU A 195 11.92 18.62 -13.95
N ARG A 196 11.98 18.80 -12.63
CA ARG A 196 12.90 19.76 -12.00
C ARG A 196 14.34 19.25 -11.94
N PHE A 197 14.53 17.93 -11.83
CA PHE A 197 15.83 17.30 -11.61
C PHE A 197 16.33 16.47 -12.79
N SER A 198 15.57 16.44 -13.89
CA SER A 198 15.88 15.70 -15.11
C SER A 198 15.22 16.37 -16.30
N ASP A 199 15.94 16.47 -17.42
CA ASP A 199 15.42 16.95 -18.69
C ASP A 199 14.57 15.89 -19.43
N TRP A 200 14.34 14.75 -18.80
CA TRP A 200 13.58 13.66 -19.40
C TRP A 200 12.13 14.09 -19.67
N LYS A 201 11.71 13.91 -20.92
CA LYS A 201 10.33 14.08 -21.39
C LYS A 201 9.97 12.88 -22.26
N PRO A 202 8.75 12.34 -22.20
CA PRO A 202 8.37 11.18 -22.99
C PRO A 202 8.53 11.49 -24.48
N LYS A 203 9.42 10.77 -25.15
CA LYS A 203 9.61 10.81 -26.62
C LYS A 203 9.23 9.44 -27.18
N PHE A 204 8.70 9.41 -28.41
CA PHE A 204 8.46 8.16 -29.12
C PHE A 204 9.79 7.53 -29.57
N ARG A 205 10.44 6.80 -28.66
CA ARG A 205 11.64 6.02 -28.91
C ARG A 205 11.49 4.67 -28.23
N TYR A 206 11.60 3.60 -29.00
CA TYR A 206 11.46 2.24 -28.49
C TYR A 206 12.59 1.38 -29.02
N LYS A 207 13.40 0.81 -28.12
CA LYS A 207 14.54 -0.02 -28.46
C LYS A 207 14.45 -1.35 -27.71
N LYS A 208 14.10 -2.43 -28.43
CA LYS A 208 13.87 -3.78 -27.87
C LYS A 208 15.05 -4.30 -27.03
N TRP A 209 16.29 -3.93 -27.35
CA TRP A 209 17.47 -4.37 -26.60
C TRP A 209 17.44 -3.90 -25.13
N ALA A 210 16.84 -2.73 -24.84
CA ALA A 210 16.72 -2.20 -23.50
C ALA A 210 15.76 -2.98 -22.59
N LEU A 211 15.02 -3.95 -23.14
CA LEU A 211 14.13 -4.85 -22.38
C LEU A 211 14.72 -6.23 -22.11
N LYS A 212 15.82 -6.60 -22.81
CA LYS A 212 16.40 -7.94 -22.74
C LYS A 212 16.90 -8.29 -21.33
N ASP A 213 17.34 -7.27 -20.59
CA ASP A 213 17.83 -7.39 -19.22
C ASP A 213 16.71 -7.44 -18.16
N THR A 214 15.45 -7.23 -18.55
CA THR A 214 14.32 -7.06 -17.61
C THR A 214 13.45 -8.32 -17.47
N PHE A 215 13.45 -9.22 -18.45
CA PHE A 215 12.39 -10.22 -18.60
C PHE A 215 12.58 -11.48 -17.74
N SER A 216 13.82 -11.97 -17.57
CA SER A 216 14.08 -13.25 -16.89
C SER A 216 13.96 -13.17 -15.35
N PHE A 217 14.20 -11.99 -14.76
CA PHE A 217 14.08 -11.78 -13.31
C PHE A 217 12.66 -11.38 -12.87
N GLY A 218 11.92 -10.66 -13.71
CA GLY A 218 10.59 -10.15 -13.37
C GLY A 218 9.50 -11.23 -13.24
N LEU A 219 9.61 -12.33 -14.01
CA LEU A 219 8.58 -13.37 -14.04
C LEU A 219 8.48 -14.16 -12.71
N TRP A 220 9.61 -14.51 -12.10
CA TRP A 220 9.60 -15.20 -10.80
C TRP A 220 9.07 -14.30 -9.67
N MET A 221 9.42 -13.01 -9.68
CA MET A 221 8.86 -12.05 -8.72
C MET A 221 7.34 -11.89 -8.91
N TYR A 222 6.85 -11.95 -10.15
CA TYR A 222 5.41 -11.93 -10.44
C TYR A 222 4.73 -13.14 -9.80
N VAL A 223 5.16 -14.36 -10.12
CA VAL A 223 4.54 -15.58 -9.59
C VAL A 223 4.50 -15.54 -8.06
N ASN A 224 5.60 -15.15 -7.42
CA ASN A 224 5.65 -14.99 -5.97
C ASN A 224 4.65 -13.93 -5.47
N ALA A 225 4.63 -12.74 -6.07
CA ALA A 225 3.71 -11.68 -5.69
C ALA A 225 2.24 -12.08 -5.86
N TYR A 226 1.88 -12.86 -6.88
CA TYR A 226 0.52 -13.35 -7.09
C TYR A 226 0.13 -14.44 -6.10
N VAL A 227 0.98 -15.43 -5.90
CA VAL A 227 0.74 -16.51 -4.94
C VAL A 227 0.57 -15.93 -3.54
N THR A 228 1.47 -15.03 -3.12
CA THR A 228 1.35 -14.35 -1.83
C THR A 228 0.14 -13.42 -1.78
N TYR A 229 -0.31 -12.84 -2.89
CA TYR A 229 -1.56 -12.07 -2.90
C TYR A 229 -2.77 -12.95 -2.60
N GLY A 230 -2.90 -14.03 -3.37
CA GLY A 230 -4.00 -14.98 -3.24
C GLY A 230 -4.09 -15.48 -1.81
N ILE A 231 -2.98 -15.98 -1.26
CA ILE A 231 -2.91 -16.48 0.13
C ILE A 231 -3.42 -15.43 1.15
N ASN A 232 -3.10 -14.15 0.97
CA ASN A 232 -3.46 -13.09 1.92
C ASN A 232 -4.83 -12.43 1.67
N LYS A 233 -5.52 -12.79 0.58
CA LYS A 233 -6.80 -12.16 0.17
C LYS A 233 -7.90 -13.16 -0.18
N VAL A 234 -7.61 -14.45 -0.12
CA VAL A 234 -8.60 -15.53 -0.26
C VAL A 234 -9.73 -15.34 0.76
N ASP A 235 -9.39 -15.11 2.03
CA ASP A 235 -10.31 -14.72 3.10
C ASP A 235 -11.26 -13.57 2.72
N TYR A 236 -10.72 -12.47 2.19
CA TYR A 236 -11.52 -11.31 1.76
C TYR A 236 -12.47 -11.68 0.60
N PHE A 237 -12.00 -12.50 -0.33
CA PHE A 237 -12.77 -12.94 -1.50
C PHE A 237 -13.95 -13.84 -1.08
N PHE A 238 -13.72 -14.83 -0.22
CA PHE A 238 -14.75 -15.74 0.26
C PHE A 238 -15.79 -15.00 1.11
N ILE A 239 -15.36 -14.14 2.04
CA ILE A 239 -16.29 -13.35 2.88
C ILE A 239 -17.13 -12.43 2.01
N GLY A 240 -16.51 -11.71 1.07
CA GLY A 240 -17.22 -10.82 0.17
C GLY A 240 -18.26 -11.52 -0.71
N LYS A 241 -17.97 -12.74 -1.17
CA LYS A 241 -18.87 -13.53 -2.04
C LYS A 241 -20.01 -14.20 -1.27
N PHE A 242 -19.71 -14.81 -0.13
CA PHE A 242 -20.69 -15.64 0.61
C PHE A 242 -21.44 -14.88 1.70
N LEU A 243 -20.80 -13.91 2.34
CA LEU A 243 -21.39 -13.13 3.45
C LEU A 243 -21.75 -11.69 3.03
N GLY A 244 -21.34 -11.26 1.84
CA GLY A 244 -21.65 -9.96 1.27
C GLY A 244 -20.69 -8.84 1.73
N ALA A 245 -20.92 -7.63 1.19
CA ALA A 245 -20.04 -6.49 1.42
C ALA A 245 -20.07 -5.99 2.88
N THR A 246 -21.23 -5.92 3.54
CA THR A 246 -21.32 -5.51 4.95
C THR A 246 -20.42 -6.35 5.87
N ALA A 247 -20.50 -7.69 5.76
CA ALA A 247 -19.67 -8.62 6.52
C ALA A 247 -18.18 -8.44 6.20
N LEU A 248 -17.84 -8.20 4.93
CA LEU A 248 -16.47 -7.88 4.53
C LEU A 248 -15.99 -6.56 5.15
N GLY A 249 -16.85 -5.55 5.25
CA GLY A 249 -16.55 -4.29 5.92
C GLY A 249 -16.19 -4.48 7.40
N PHE A 250 -16.98 -5.27 8.12
CA PHE A 250 -16.68 -5.66 9.50
C PHE A 250 -15.35 -6.43 9.61
N TYR A 251 -15.16 -7.44 8.75
CA TYR A 251 -13.94 -8.23 8.73
C TYR A 251 -12.69 -7.38 8.45
N GLU A 252 -12.75 -6.51 7.45
CA GLU A 252 -11.64 -5.63 7.09
C GLU A 252 -11.28 -4.68 8.22
N ARG A 253 -12.27 -4.10 8.92
CA ARG A 253 -12.00 -3.23 10.07
C ARG A 253 -11.37 -3.98 11.24
N ALA A 254 -11.87 -5.18 11.56
CA ALA A 254 -11.25 -6.05 12.56
C ALA A 254 -9.78 -6.33 12.20
N PHE A 255 -9.52 -6.70 10.94
CA PHE A 255 -8.17 -7.00 10.47
C PHE A 255 -7.26 -5.76 10.47
N ASP A 256 -7.75 -4.60 10.09
CA ASP A 256 -6.97 -3.36 10.11
C ASP A 256 -6.59 -2.97 11.54
N LEU A 257 -7.53 -3.04 12.50
CA LEU A 257 -7.26 -2.80 13.91
C LEU A 257 -6.22 -3.78 14.47
N MET A 258 -6.39 -5.08 14.25
CA MET A 258 -5.46 -6.11 14.72
C MET A 258 -4.08 -5.99 14.05
N SER A 259 -4.04 -5.71 12.75
CA SER A 259 -2.79 -5.73 12.00
C SER A 259 -1.93 -4.48 12.17
N MET A 260 -2.51 -3.35 12.61
CA MET A 260 -1.80 -2.08 12.80
C MET A 260 -0.63 -2.18 13.79
N PRO A 261 -0.82 -2.66 15.04
CA PRO A 261 0.28 -2.82 15.99
C PRO A 261 1.27 -3.90 15.53
N ARG A 262 0.75 -5.03 15.02
CA ARG A 262 1.55 -6.17 14.54
C ARG A 262 2.55 -5.74 13.46
N LYS A 263 2.07 -5.06 12.41
CA LYS A 263 2.91 -4.61 11.29
C LYS A 263 4.03 -3.66 11.73
N ARG A 264 3.79 -2.82 12.75
CA ARG A 264 4.78 -1.88 13.28
C ARG A 264 5.88 -2.56 14.06
N LEU A 265 5.51 -3.49 14.95
CA LEU A 265 6.46 -4.29 15.73
C LEU A 265 7.35 -5.12 14.80
N VAL A 266 6.73 -5.83 13.85
CA VAL A 266 7.45 -6.64 12.86
C VAL A 266 8.40 -5.81 12.01
N ARG A 267 7.98 -4.62 11.52
CA ARG A 267 8.84 -3.77 10.68
C ARG A 267 10.11 -3.31 11.42
N LYS A 268 9.97 -2.82 12.66
CA LYS A 268 11.11 -2.36 13.46
C LYS A 268 12.08 -3.50 13.77
N MET A 269 11.55 -4.69 14.04
CA MET A 269 12.37 -5.84 14.41
C MET A 269 13.02 -6.51 13.20
N ASN A 270 12.36 -6.52 12.03
CA ASN A 270 12.99 -6.97 10.78
C ASN A 270 14.23 -6.13 10.44
N THR A 271 14.24 -4.83 10.71
CA THR A 271 15.43 -3.98 10.52
C THR A 271 16.59 -4.40 11.42
N VAL A 272 16.33 -4.73 12.69
CA VAL A 272 17.34 -5.17 13.66
C VAL A 272 17.82 -6.59 13.35
N ALA A 273 16.90 -7.48 13.03
CA ALA A 273 17.18 -8.86 12.68
C ALA A 273 18.03 -8.94 11.40
N TYR A 274 17.69 -8.19 10.35
CA TYR A 274 18.51 -8.12 9.13
C TYR A 274 19.94 -7.67 9.40
N SER A 275 20.14 -6.68 10.27
CA SER A 275 21.47 -6.18 10.63
C SER A 275 22.31 -7.17 11.44
N THR A 276 21.63 -8.11 12.12
CA THR A 276 22.25 -9.17 12.93
C THR A 276 22.54 -10.39 12.05
N TYR A 277 21.62 -10.75 11.15
CA TYR A 277 21.77 -11.87 10.22
C TYR A 277 22.89 -11.68 9.20
N SER A 278 23.07 -10.46 8.66
CA SER A 278 24.14 -10.20 7.69
C SER A 278 25.56 -10.30 8.27
N ARG A 279 25.71 -10.28 9.60
CA ARG A 279 26.99 -10.40 10.30
C ARG A 279 27.27 -11.80 10.84
N LEU A 280 26.28 -12.70 10.79
CA LEU A 280 26.31 -14.03 11.42
C LEU A 280 26.00 -15.16 10.42
N GLN A 281 26.15 -14.91 9.11
CA GLN A 281 25.84 -15.92 8.07
C GLN A 281 26.67 -17.21 8.22
N ASP A 282 27.86 -17.13 8.81
CA ASP A 282 28.78 -18.26 8.96
C ASP A 282 28.62 -19.06 10.27
N ASP A 283 27.72 -18.64 11.19
CA ASP A 283 27.48 -19.30 12.49
C ASP A 283 25.99 -19.57 12.70
N SER A 284 25.56 -20.77 12.28
CA SER A 284 24.17 -21.23 12.33
C SER A 284 23.58 -21.22 13.74
N ASP A 285 24.37 -21.56 14.76
CA ASP A 285 23.89 -21.60 16.16
C ASP A 285 23.64 -20.21 16.72
N ARG A 286 24.50 -19.23 16.41
CA ARG A 286 24.24 -17.82 16.76
C ARG A 286 23.04 -17.27 16.00
N LEU A 287 22.82 -17.69 14.76
CA LEU A 287 21.67 -17.28 13.96
C LEU A 287 20.35 -17.79 14.56
N ILE A 288 20.29 -19.07 14.96
CA ILE A 288 19.12 -19.66 15.64
C ILE A 288 18.85 -18.95 16.98
N ARG A 289 19.89 -18.70 17.79
CA ARG A 289 19.74 -17.96 19.06
C ARG A 289 19.22 -16.55 18.86
N GLY A 290 19.71 -15.85 17.84
CA GLY A 290 19.22 -14.52 17.45
C GLY A 290 17.75 -14.54 17.04
N LEU A 291 17.36 -15.49 16.19
CA LEU A 291 15.95 -15.69 15.79
C LEU A 291 15.06 -15.95 17.01
N LEU A 292 15.46 -16.87 17.90
CA LEU A 292 14.71 -17.18 19.12
C LEU A 292 14.59 -15.97 20.05
N GLN A 293 15.64 -15.15 20.17
CA GLN A 293 15.59 -13.95 21.01
C GLN A 293 14.65 -12.90 20.43
N VAL A 294 14.69 -12.67 19.11
CA VAL A 294 13.76 -11.75 18.42
C VAL A 294 12.32 -12.23 18.56
N THR A 295 12.06 -13.51 18.30
CA THR A 295 10.73 -14.12 18.47
C THR A 295 10.24 -14.03 19.90
N ARG A 296 11.10 -14.29 20.90
CA ARG A 296 10.74 -14.15 22.32
C ARG A 296 10.34 -12.72 22.68
N HIS A 297 11.11 -11.72 22.24
CA HIS A 297 10.76 -10.31 22.49
C HIS A 297 9.47 -9.92 21.78
N LEU A 298 9.25 -10.41 20.55
CA LEU A 298 8.00 -10.22 19.82
C LEU A 298 6.82 -10.80 20.57
N SER A 299 6.93 -12.04 21.05
CA SER A 299 5.90 -12.72 21.82
C SER A 299 5.54 -11.98 23.11
N VAL A 300 6.55 -11.54 23.87
CA VAL A 300 6.34 -10.83 25.15
C VAL A 300 5.59 -9.50 24.96
N VAL A 301 5.75 -8.83 23.82
CA VAL A 301 5.02 -7.57 23.54
C VAL A 301 3.68 -7.84 22.85
N THR A 302 3.64 -8.79 21.92
CA THR A 302 2.46 -9.03 21.07
C THR A 302 1.37 -9.75 21.84
N TYR A 303 1.68 -10.77 22.66
CA TYR A 303 0.65 -11.53 23.37
C TYR A 303 -0.14 -10.67 24.37
N PRO A 304 0.48 -9.88 25.28
CA PRO A 304 -0.29 -9.02 26.18
C PRO A 304 -1.12 -7.99 25.42
N LEU A 305 -0.60 -7.47 24.30
CA LEU A 305 -1.32 -6.51 23.47
C LEU A 305 -2.56 -7.15 22.80
N MET A 306 -2.44 -8.36 22.28
CA MET A 306 -3.58 -9.09 21.68
C MET A 306 -4.61 -9.49 22.74
N ILE A 307 -4.17 -9.91 23.93
CA ILE A 307 -5.06 -10.20 25.07
C ILE A 307 -5.81 -8.93 25.49
N TRP A 308 -5.11 -7.80 25.61
CA TRP A 308 -5.75 -6.51 25.90
C TRP A 308 -6.77 -6.15 24.82
N LEU A 309 -6.42 -6.31 23.54
CA LEU A 309 -7.31 -5.99 22.43
C LEU A 309 -8.54 -6.91 22.37
N PHE A 310 -8.38 -8.19 22.73
CA PHE A 310 -9.47 -9.16 22.84
C PHE A 310 -10.53 -8.70 23.87
N PHE A 311 -10.10 -8.39 25.09
CA PHE A 311 -11.01 -7.96 26.16
C PHE A 311 -11.52 -6.52 25.97
N ALA A 312 -10.69 -5.62 25.45
CA ALA A 312 -11.07 -4.24 25.20
C ALA A 312 -11.93 -4.07 23.93
N SER A 313 -12.00 -5.09 23.06
CA SER A 313 -12.68 -4.99 21.76
C SER A 313 -14.12 -4.44 21.81
N PRO A 314 -15.02 -4.84 22.75
CA PRO A 314 -16.39 -4.36 22.73
C PRO A 314 -16.47 -2.86 23.03
N SER A 315 -15.80 -2.42 24.12
CA SER A 315 -15.75 -1.01 24.50
C SER A 315 -15.00 -0.16 23.47
N LEU A 316 -13.92 -0.70 22.90
CA LEU A 316 -13.08 0.02 21.94
C LEU A 316 -13.81 0.24 20.62
N ILE A 317 -14.51 -0.76 20.09
CA ILE A 317 -15.24 -0.64 18.82
C ILE A 317 -16.43 0.33 18.98
N VAL A 318 -17.22 0.19 20.04
CA VAL A 318 -18.38 1.08 20.28
C VAL A 318 -17.92 2.51 20.51
N ASN A 319 -16.89 2.74 21.33
CA ASN A 319 -16.39 4.10 21.59
C ASN A 319 -15.72 4.74 20.38
N LEU A 320 -14.97 3.98 19.57
CA LEU A 320 -14.28 4.55 18.42
C LEU A 320 -15.21 4.70 17.22
N TYR A 321 -15.91 3.63 16.83
CA TYR A 321 -16.66 3.58 15.58
C TYR A 321 -18.18 3.72 15.74
N GLY A 322 -18.71 3.41 16.92
CA GLY A 322 -20.14 3.45 17.23
C GLY A 322 -20.84 2.09 17.15
N GLU A 323 -22.11 2.04 17.56
CA GLU A 323 -22.90 0.80 17.68
C GLU A 323 -23.09 0.05 16.35
N LYS A 324 -23.09 0.77 15.23
CA LYS A 324 -23.19 0.17 13.89
C LYS A 324 -22.04 -0.79 13.53
N TRP A 325 -20.97 -0.82 14.34
CA TRP A 325 -19.82 -1.69 14.15
C TRP A 325 -19.77 -2.87 15.14
N MET A 326 -20.81 -3.12 15.94
CA MET A 326 -20.81 -4.20 16.94
C MET A 326 -20.50 -5.59 16.35
N GLU A 327 -20.94 -5.88 15.13
CA GLU A 327 -20.63 -7.15 14.47
C GLU A 327 -19.13 -7.33 14.12
N THR A 328 -18.32 -6.29 14.28
CA THR A 328 -16.85 -6.35 14.16
C THR A 328 -16.18 -7.00 15.38
N ILE A 329 -16.87 -7.05 16.52
CA ILE A 329 -16.29 -7.52 17.80
C ILE A 329 -15.85 -8.98 17.71
N ILE A 330 -16.74 -9.87 17.26
CA ILE A 330 -16.46 -11.31 17.19
C ILE A 330 -15.32 -11.62 16.20
N PRO A 331 -15.32 -11.10 14.95
CA PRO A 331 -14.18 -11.27 14.04
C PRO A 331 -12.86 -10.77 14.63
N LEU A 332 -12.87 -9.63 15.34
CA LEU A 332 -11.68 -9.08 15.98
C LEU A 332 -11.16 -9.99 17.10
N GLN A 333 -12.06 -10.51 17.93
CA GLN A 333 -11.71 -11.45 19.01
C GLN A 333 -11.09 -12.74 18.46
N ILE A 334 -11.69 -13.34 17.43
CA ILE A 334 -11.16 -14.55 16.79
C ILE A 334 -9.76 -14.30 16.21
N MET A 335 -9.52 -13.12 15.62
CA MET A 335 -8.22 -12.76 15.06
C MET A 335 -7.13 -12.48 16.10
N CYS A 336 -7.49 -12.24 17.36
CA CYS A 336 -6.54 -11.99 18.45
C CYS A 336 -6.04 -13.27 19.11
N ILE A 337 -6.79 -14.37 18.99
CA ILE A 337 -6.40 -15.73 19.41
C ILE A 337 -5.45 -16.30 18.37
#